data_AF-A0A933WWH0-F1
#
_entry.id   AF-A0A933WWH0-F1
#
_cell.length_a   1.000
_cell.length_b   1.000
_cell.length_c   1.000
_cell.angle_alpha   90.00
_cell.angle_beta   90.00
_cell.angle_gamma   90.00
#
_symmetry.space_group_name_H-M   'P 1'
#
loop_
_entity.id
_entity.type
_entity.pdbx_description
1 polymer ?
#
loop_
_entity_poly.entity_id
_entity_poly.type
_entity_poly.pdbx_seq_one_letter_code
_entity_poly.pdbx_strand_id
1 'polypeptide(L)'
;MGHSWALFLSLCLAGSSPAAAQPIRFLPQLNALQFQTLLQRFVKEQHLKSFRDLGVEEDFDHAHLLFDSREPERPVAILYHTQELGGHPGMDPKARNWLQWVGRGTVEDASLYERKVYPRSAAWEWFLQRELKLLRQRHTILDKMLDPARLGIESPRSLQWVFSRADCGGAPPADDASRIRVTLPAGPVVCLDLSQT
;
A
#
# COMPACT_ATOMS: atom_id res chain seq x y z
N MET A 1 -5.37 -64.23 27.61
CA MET A 1 -3.93 -63.94 27.43
C MET A 1 -3.80 -63.26 26.07
N GLY A 2 -3.98 -61.93 25.98
CA GLY A 2 -2.98 -60.90 26.28
C GLY A 2 -1.99 -60.84 25.10
N HIS A 3 -1.81 -59.77 24.33
CA HIS A 3 -1.56 -58.39 24.75
C HIS A 3 -1.88 -57.41 23.60
N SER A 4 -2.60 -56.33 23.92
CA SER A 4 -2.71 -55.12 23.11
C SER A 4 -1.41 -54.33 23.15
N TRP A 5 -0.92 -53.86 22.00
CA TRP A 5 0.15 -52.89 21.90
C TRP A 5 -0.42 -51.60 21.33
N ALA A 6 -0.70 -50.63 22.21
CA ALA A 6 -1.03 -49.26 21.83
C ALA A 6 0.27 -48.46 21.75
N LEU A 7 0.68 -48.11 20.53
CA LEU A 7 1.74 -47.14 20.28
C LEU A 7 1.14 -45.73 20.34
N PHE A 8 1.35 -45.04 21.46
CA PHE A 8 1.12 -43.61 21.58
C PHE A 8 2.29 -42.87 20.91
N LEU A 9 2.04 -42.29 19.73
CA LEU A 9 2.93 -41.32 19.11
C LEU A 9 2.78 -39.99 19.88
N SER A 10 3.79 -39.64 20.67
CA SER A 10 3.88 -38.32 21.30
C SER A 10 4.27 -37.29 20.25
N LEU A 11 3.32 -36.42 19.91
CA LEU A 11 3.49 -35.31 18.98
C LEU A 11 4.22 -34.18 19.70
N CYS A 12 5.52 -34.01 19.45
CA CYS A 12 6.26 -32.83 19.88
C CYS A 12 5.78 -31.62 19.07
N LEU A 13 4.82 -30.87 19.61
CA LEU A 13 4.48 -29.53 19.14
C LEU A 13 5.66 -28.60 19.46
N ALA A 14 6.60 -28.51 18.52
CA ALA A 14 7.59 -27.44 18.53
C ALA A 14 6.85 -26.12 18.30
N GLY A 15 6.64 -25.37 19.39
CA GLY A 15 6.10 -24.02 19.34
C GLY A 15 7.04 -23.12 18.55
N SER A 16 6.64 -22.79 17.33
CA SER A 16 7.26 -21.72 16.55
C SER A 16 7.14 -20.43 17.37
N SER A 17 8.26 -19.98 17.95
CA SER A 17 8.32 -18.63 18.49
C SER A 17 8.02 -17.65 17.35
N PRO A 18 7.10 -16.69 17.53
CA PRO A 18 6.87 -15.69 16.50
C PRO A 18 8.20 -14.98 16.25
N ALA A 19 8.65 -15.01 15.00
CA ALA A 19 9.84 -14.29 14.58
C ALA A 19 9.68 -12.83 15.02
N ALA A 20 10.58 -12.35 15.86
CA ALA A 20 10.61 -10.96 16.28
C ALA A 20 10.63 -10.10 15.01
N ALA A 21 9.55 -9.35 14.77
CA ALA A 21 9.45 -8.42 13.67
C ALA A 21 10.65 -7.48 13.75
N GLN A 22 11.49 -7.48 12.72
CA GLN A 22 12.64 -6.58 12.70
C GLN A 22 12.13 -5.13 12.75
N PRO A 23 12.81 -4.24 13.48
CA PRO A 23 12.43 -2.84 13.51
C PRO A 23 12.49 -2.29 12.08
N ILE A 24 11.37 -1.69 11.67
CA ILE A 24 11.17 -1.12 10.34
C ILE A 24 12.23 -0.04 10.14
N ARG A 25 13.14 -0.28 9.20
CA ARG A 25 14.03 0.77 8.72
C ARG A 25 13.25 1.55 7.67
N PHE A 26 12.63 2.65 8.09
CA PHE A 26 12.12 3.64 7.14
C PHE A 26 13.20 3.93 6.12
N LEU A 27 12.82 3.95 4.85
CA LEU A 27 13.75 4.18 3.75
C LEU A 27 14.55 5.45 4.05
N PRO A 28 15.87 5.48 3.77
CA PRO A 28 16.75 6.57 4.18
C PRO A 28 16.28 7.98 3.78
N GLN A 29 15.35 8.09 2.82
CA GLN A 29 14.91 9.35 2.21
C GLN A 29 13.43 9.68 2.41
N LEU A 30 12.61 8.77 2.94
CA LEU A 30 11.24 9.07 3.34
C LEU A 30 11.04 8.67 4.80
N ASN A 31 11.34 9.61 5.70
CA ASN A 31 11.11 9.40 7.12
C ASN A 31 9.62 9.41 7.46
N ALA A 32 9.27 8.93 8.65
CA ALA A 32 7.90 8.83 9.11
C ALA A 32 7.13 10.16 9.04
N LEU A 33 7.79 11.29 9.35
CA LEU A 33 7.17 12.61 9.30
C LEU A 33 6.83 13.05 7.86
N GLN A 34 7.71 12.79 6.90
CA GLN A 34 7.46 13.07 5.49
C GLN A 34 6.31 12.21 4.97
N PHE A 35 6.31 10.91 5.29
CA PHE A 35 5.22 10.01 4.92
C PHE A 35 3.89 10.43 5.55
N GLN A 36 3.88 10.77 6.85
CA GLN A 36 2.71 11.31 7.53
C GLN A 36 2.20 12.58 6.83
N THR A 37 3.10 13.49 6.45
CA THR A 37 2.74 14.74 5.75
C THR A 37 2.06 14.47 4.41
N LEU A 38 2.61 13.54 3.63
CA LEU A 38 2.06 13.12 2.33
C LEU A 38 0.69 12.44 2.51
N LEU A 39 0.59 11.48 3.43
CA LEU A 39 -0.66 10.79 3.72
C LEU A 39 -1.73 11.76 4.25
N GLN A 40 -1.36 12.68 5.14
CA GLN A 40 -2.27 13.69 5.67
C GLN A 40 -2.84 14.59 4.56
N ARG A 41 -2.03 14.93 3.55
CA ARG A 41 -2.49 15.68 2.37
C ARG A 41 -3.47 14.85 1.55
N PHE A 42 -3.12 13.61 1.24
CA PHE A 42 -3.99 12.70 0.49
C PHE A 42 -5.35 12.55 1.19
N VAL A 43 -5.33 12.27 2.50
CA VAL A 43 -6.52 12.12 3.33
C VAL A 43 -7.38 13.39 3.32
N LYS A 44 -6.76 14.58 3.43
CA LYS A 44 -7.52 15.84 3.35
C LYS A 44 -8.25 16.00 2.02
N GLU A 45 -7.65 15.55 0.93
CA GLU A 45 -8.21 15.70 -0.42
C GLU A 45 -9.25 14.63 -0.76
N GLN A 46 -9.06 13.40 -0.25
CA GLN A 46 -9.75 12.20 -0.71
C GLN A 46 -10.69 11.56 0.33
N HIS A 47 -10.70 12.02 1.58
CA HIS A 47 -11.64 11.53 2.59
C HIS A 47 -13.09 11.88 2.24
N LEU A 48 -14.00 10.91 2.44
CA LEU A 48 -15.42 10.91 2.05
C LEU A 48 -15.68 11.08 0.55
N LYS A 49 -14.61 11.03 -0.22
CA LYS A 49 -14.60 11.12 -1.67
C LYS A 49 -14.27 9.76 -2.22
N SER A 50 -13.15 9.20 -1.79
CA SER A 50 -12.56 7.97 -2.31
C SER A 50 -12.39 6.89 -1.24
N PHE A 51 -12.55 7.25 0.04
CA PHE A 51 -12.56 6.33 1.19
C PHE A 51 -13.26 6.98 2.38
N ARG A 52 -13.78 6.18 3.33
CA ARG A 52 -14.34 6.62 4.62
C ARG A 52 -13.39 6.36 5.78
N ASP A 53 -12.74 5.20 5.75
CA ASP A 53 -12.03 4.56 6.85
C ASP A 53 -10.57 4.29 6.49
N LEU A 54 -9.66 5.09 7.05
CA LEU A 54 -8.22 4.88 6.93
C LEU A 54 -7.74 3.74 7.85
N GLY A 55 -6.93 2.82 7.34
CA GLY A 55 -6.38 1.65 8.03
C GLY A 55 -7.33 0.47 8.15
N VAL A 56 -8.28 0.33 7.22
CA VAL A 56 -9.26 -0.77 7.15
C VAL A 56 -9.14 -1.45 5.80
N GLU A 57 -8.92 -2.77 5.79
CA GLU A 57 -8.64 -3.57 4.57
C GLU A 57 -9.75 -3.43 3.52
N GLU A 58 -10.99 -3.38 3.98
CA GLU A 58 -12.17 -3.21 3.13
C GLU A 58 -12.37 -1.77 2.62
N ASP A 59 -11.47 -0.84 2.93
CA ASP A 59 -11.55 0.55 2.46
C ASP A 59 -10.22 1.16 2.01
N PHE A 60 -9.31 1.47 2.93
CA PHE A 60 -8.01 2.06 2.60
C PHE A 60 -6.96 1.69 3.66
N ASP A 61 -6.19 0.64 3.40
CA ASP A 61 -5.22 0.07 4.34
C ASP A 61 -3.79 -0.01 3.81
N HIS A 62 -3.52 0.29 2.55
CA HIS A 62 -2.17 0.19 2.03
C HIS A 62 -1.85 1.17 0.91
N ALA A 63 -0.56 1.31 0.65
CA ALA A 63 -0.02 2.04 -0.48
C ALA A 63 1.26 1.39 -1.00
N HIS A 64 1.64 1.75 -2.22
CA HIS A 64 2.92 1.36 -2.81
C HIS A 64 3.79 2.60 -3.02
N LEU A 65 4.95 2.64 -2.38
CA LEU A 65 5.98 3.59 -2.75
C LEU A 65 6.59 3.15 -4.07
N LEU A 66 6.63 4.04 -5.05
CA LEU A 66 7.21 3.79 -6.38
C LEU A 66 8.59 4.43 -6.46
N PHE A 67 9.57 3.67 -6.92
CA PHE A 67 10.97 4.11 -7.05
C PHE A 67 11.38 4.14 -8.52
N ASP A 68 12.24 5.10 -8.84
CA ASP A 68 12.99 5.06 -10.09
C ASP A 68 14.19 4.14 -9.93
N SER A 69 14.45 3.25 -10.88
CA SER A 69 15.66 2.42 -10.90
C SER A 69 16.95 3.24 -10.93
N ARG A 70 16.89 4.49 -11.42
CA ARG A 70 18.02 5.44 -11.39
C ARG A 70 18.31 6.00 -10.00
N GLU A 71 17.29 6.11 -9.15
CA GLU A 71 17.37 6.62 -7.78
C GLU A 71 16.59 5.68 -6.84
N PRO A 72 17.05 4.43 -6.63
CA PRO A 72 16.26 3.37 -5.99
C PRO A 72 15.97 3.63 -4.51
N GLU A 73 16.68 4.57 -3.88
CA GLU A 73 16.50 4.97 -2.48
C GLU A 73 15.45 6.08 -2.32
N ARG A 74 14.94 6.65 -3.41
CA ARG A 74 14.02 7.80 -3.40
C ARG A 74 12.70 7.44 -4.05
N PRO A 75 11.59 7.50 -3.29
CA PRO A 75 10.28 7.31 -3.90
C PRO A 75 9.93 8.54 -4.76
N VAL A 76 9.49 8.29 -5.99
CA VAL A 76 9.02 9.33 -6.91
C VAL A 76 7.53 9.65 -6.72
N ALA A 77 6.76 8.63 -6.36
CA ALA A 77 5.31 8.69 -6.18
C ALA A 77 4.84 7.62 -5.20
N ILE A 78 3.62 7.81 -4.71
CA ILE A 78 2.89 6.85 -3.88
C ILE A 78 1.63 6.47 -4.65
N LEU A 79 1.44 5.17 -4.86
CA LEU A 79 0.21 4.61 -5.41
C LEU A 79 -0.69 4.18 -4.26
N TYR A 80 -1.84 4.81 -4.13
CA TYR A 80 -2.87 4.48 -3.15
C TYR A 80 -3.98 3.66 -3.81
N HIS A 81 -4.48 2.65 -3.09
CA HIS A 81 -5.67 1.89 -3.46
C HIS A 81 -6.77 2.18 -2.45
N THR A 82 -7.90 2.69 -2.93
CA THR A 82 -9.09 2.91 -2.11
C THR A 82 -10.25 2.07 -2.63
N GLN A 83 -11.15 1.60 -1.76
CA GLN A 83 -12.24 0.71 -2.21
C GLN A 83 -13.47 1.48 -2.71
N GLU A 84 -13.73 2.69 -2.20
CA GLU A 84 -14.82 3.51 -2.71
C GLU A 84 -14.50 4.10 -4.08
N LEU A 85 -15.52 4.17 -4.94
CA LEU A 85 -15.43 4.85 -6.22
C LEU A 85 -15.33 6.36 -5.97
N GLY A 86 -14.14 6.90 -6.16
CA GLY A 86 -13.82 8.30 -5.87
C GLY A 86 -14.15 9.29 -6.98
N GLY A 87 -15.15 9.00 -7.80
CA GLY A 87 -15.53 9.85 -8.91
C GLY A 87 -15.81 11.30 -8.51
N HIS A 88 -15.13 12.27 -9.13
CA HIS A 88 -15.44 13.70 -9.00
C HIS A 88 -15.70 14.32 -10.38
N PRO A 89 -16.39 15.47 -10.48
CA PRO A 89 -16.56 16.18 -11.75
C PRO A 89 -15.19 16.44 -12.41
N GLY A 90 -14.97 15.87 -13.60
CA GLY A 90 -13.70 15.95 -14.33
C GLY A 90 -12.73 14.76 -14.14
N MET A 91 -13.07 13.76 -13.31
CA MET A 91 -12.32 12.51 -13.14
C MET A 91 -13.14 11.29 -13.56
N ASP A 92 -12.47 10.13 -13.75
CA ASP A 92 -13.18 8.88 -13.98
C ASP A 92 -14.10 8.58 -12.78
N PRO A 93 -15.42 8.43 -12.99
CA PRO A 93 -16.34 8.08 -11.91
C PRO A 93 -16.02 6.74 -11.22
N LYS A 94 -15.13 5.95 -11.80
CA LYS A 94 -14.67 4.65 -11.28
C LYS A 94 -13.24 4.68 -10.75
N ALA A 95 -12.63 5.86 -10.59
CA ALA A 95 -11.30 6.02 -10.05
C ALA A 95 -11.22 5.47 -8.62
N ARG A 96 -10.22 4.63 -8.38
CA ARG A 96 -9.92 3.96 -7.09
C ARG A 96 -8.43 3.84 -6.80
N ASN A 97 -7.61 4.32 -7.72
CA ASN A 97 -6.17 4.21 -7.67
C ASN A 97 -5.61 5.59 -7.89
N TRP A 98 -4.79 6.06 -6.96
CA TRP A 98 -4.34 7.45 -6.94
C TRP A 98 -2.83 7.49 -6.91
N LEU A 99 -2.25 8.35 -7.73
CA LEU A 99 -0.83 8.67 -7.68
C LEU A 99 -0.62 10.00 -6.97
N GLN A 100 0.07 9.97 -5.84
CA GLN A 100 0.58 11.16 -5.20
C GLN A 100 2.07 11.28 -5.47
N TRP A 101 2.48 12.37 -6.12
CA TRP A 101 3.88 12.60 -6.47
C TRP A 101 4.64 13.17 -5.28
N VAL A 102 5.75 12.54 -4.88
CA VAL A 102 6.47 12.92 -3.65
C VAL A 102 7.02 14.35 -3.73
N GLY A 103 7.63 14.73 -4.88
CA GLY A 103 8.29 16.03 -5.04
C GLY A 103 7.36 17.24 -5.24
N ARG A 104 6.14 17.02 -5.73
CA ARG A 104 5.14 18.10 -6.00
C ARG A 104 3.89 18.01 -5.11
N GLY A 105 3.65 16.83 -4.54
CA GLY A 105 2.52 16.49 -3.69
C GLY A 105 1.16 16.62 -4.37
N THR A 106 1.08 16.61 -5.70
CA THR A 106 -0.17 16.54 -6.46
C THR A 106 -0.73 15.12 -6.41
N VAL A 107 -2.05 14.99 -6.29
CA VAL A 107 -2.78 13.73 -6.34
C VAL A 107 -3.54 13.64 -7.66
N GLU A 108 -3.34 12.54 -8.38
CA GLU A 108 -3.91 12.33 -9.72
C GLU A 108 -4.47 10.91 -9.85
N ASP A 109 -5.42 10.70 -10.78
CA ASP A 109 -5.93 9.36 -11.10
C ASP A 109 -4.83 8.53 -11.76
N ALA A 110 -4.53 7.35 -11.20
CA ALA A 110 -3.50 6.46 -11.71
C ALA A 110 -3.85 5.86 -13.09
N SER A 111 -5.12 5.86 -13.50
CA SER A 111 -5.55 5.42 -14.84
C SER A 111 -4.91 6.25 -15.96
N LEU A 112 -4.59 7.52 -15.66
CA LEU A 112 -3.86 8.42 -16.55
C LEU A 112 -2.41 7.99 -16.78
N TYR A 113 -1.94 6.93 -16.13
CA TYR A 113 -0.58 6.43 -16.23
C TYR A 113 -0.54 4.93 -16.58
N GLU A 114 -1.69 4.27 -16.80
CA GLU A 114 -1.72 2.85 -17.19
C GLU A 114 -1.02 2.64 -18.55
N ARG A 115 -0.34 1.49 -18.67
CA ARG A 115 0.19 0.97 -19.92
C ARG A 115 -0.94 0.71 -20.92
N LYS A 116 -0.77 1.22 -22.14
CA LYS A 116 -1.59 0.82 -23.29
C LYS A 116 -1.06 -0.45 -23.94
N VAL A 117 0.24 -0.67 -23.85
CA VAL A 117 0.94 -1.82 -24.42
C VAL A 117 1.78 -2.46 -23.33
N TYR A 118 1.63 -3.77 -23.17
CA TYR A 118 2.36 -4.56 -22.19
C TYR A 118 3.54 -5.28 -22.85
N PRO A 119 4.67 -5.49 -22.13
CA PRO A 119 5.82 -6.20 -22.68
C PRO A 119 5.45 -7.62 -23.15
N ARG A 120 6.13 -8.10 -24.19
CA ARG A 120 5.94 -9.46 -24.71
C ARG A 120 6.90 -10.42 -24.00
N SER A 121 6.41 -11.11 -22.99
CA SER A 121 7.10 -12.22 -22.33
C SER A 121 6.08 -13.21 -21.77
N ALA A 122 6.50 -14.46 -21.50
CA ALA A 122 5.61 -15.49 -20.96
C ALA A 122 4.94 -15.05 -19.63
N ALA A 123 5.67 -14.35 -18.77
CA ALA A 123 5.13 -13.81 -17.51
C ALA A 123 4.04 -12.76 -17.75
N TRP A 124 4.25 -11.85 -18.72
CA TRP A 124 3.25 -10.86 -19.09
C TRP A 124 2.06 -11.48 -19.79
N GLU A 125 2.26 -12.44 -20.69
CA GLU A 125 1.15 -13.16 -21.35
C GLU A 125 0.26 -13.87 -20.33
N TRP A 126 0.87 -14.53 -19.33
CA TRP A 126 0.13 -15.13 -18.22
C TRP A 126 -0.65 -14.08 -17.43
N PHE A 127 -0.02 -12.96 -17.06
CA PHE A 127 -0.67 -11.85 -16.36
C PHE A 127 -1.88 -11.31 -17.13
N LEU A 128 -1.70 -11.04 -18.42
CA LEU A 128 -2.75 -10.51 -19.29
C LEU A 128 -3.95 -11.46 -19.40
N GLN A 129 -3.70 -12.76 -19.50
CA GLN A 129 -4.74 -13.78 -19.65
C GLN A 129 -5.46 -14.11 -18.34
N ARG A 130 -4.76 -14.06 -17.20
CA ARG A 130 -5.28 -14.56 -15.91
C ARG A 130 -5.70 -13.47 -14.94
N GLU A 131 -4.94 -12.38 -14.85
CA GLU A 131 -5.13 -11.36 -13.80
C GLU A 131 -5.73 -10.07 -14.36
N LEU A 132 -5.21 -9.55 -15.48
CA LEU A 132 -5.56 -8.20 -15.96
C LEU A 132 -7.07 -8.02 -16.16
N LYS A 133 -7.75 -9.04 -16.69
CA LYS A 133 -9.20 -8.99 -16.91
C LYS A 133 -9.95 -8.78 -15.59
N LEU A 134 -9.57 -9.50 -14.53
CA LEU A 134 -10.19 -9.39 -13.22
C LEU A 134 -9.90 -8.03 -12.58
N LEU A 135 -8.64 -7.58 -12.66
CA LEU A 135 -8.21 -6.28 -12.14
C LEU A 135 -8.97 -5.12 -12.79
N ARG A 136 -9.19 -5.17 -14.11
CA ARG A 136 -10.00 -4.16 -14.82
C ARG A 136 -11.47 -4.16 -14.42
N GLN A 137 -12.07 -5.34 -14.24
CA GLN A 137 -13.43 -5.46 -13.73
C GLN A 137 -13.55 -4.88 -12.31
N ARG A 138 -12.48 -5.02 -11.52
CA ARG A 138 -12.33 -4.45 -10.19
C ARG A 138 -11.67 -3.08 -10.21
N HIS A 139 -11.57 -2.38 -11.34
CA HIS A 139 -10.97 -1.03 -11.41
C HIS A 139 -9.70 -0.88 -10.55
N THR A 140 -8.86 -1.92 -10.49
CA THR A 140 -7.64 -1.98 -9.68
C THR A 140 -6.45 -1.85 -10.63
N ILE A 141 -5.52 -0.95 -10.31
CA ILE A 141 -4.30 -0.74 -11.08
C ILE A 141 -3.14 -1.17 -10.19
N LEU A 142 -2.41 -2.22 -10.58
CA LEU A 142 -1.18 -2.59 -9.88
C LEU A 142 -0.02 -1.70 -10.34
N ASP A 143 1.01 -1.58 -9.53
CA ASP A 143 2.28 -0.90 -9.87
C ASP A 143 2.85 -1.34 -11.23
N LYS A 144 2.85 -2.66 -11.54
CA LYS A 144 3.33 -3.21 -12.81
C LYS A 144 2.50 -2.75 -14.02
N MET A 145 1.23 -2.40 -13.81
CA MET A 145 0.33 -1.88 -14.86
C MET A 145 0.61 -0.42 -15.23
N LEU A 146 1.39 0.31 -14.43
CA LEU A 146 1.79 1.68 -14.73
C LEU A 146 2.89 1.72 -15.79
N ASP A 147 2.81 2.71 -16.68
CA ASP A 147 3.76 2.94 -17.76
C ASP A 147 4.95 3.79 -17.26
N PRO A 148 6.17 3.25 -17.18
CA PRO A 148 7.35 3.96 -16.69
C PRO A 148 7.61 5.24 -17.49
N ALA A 149 7.39 5.22 -18.80
CA ALA A 149 7.62 6.37 -19.66
C ALA A 149 6.64 7.51 -19.34
N ARG A 150 5.37 7.18 -19.03
CA ARG A 150 4.37 8.18 -18.62
C ARG A 150 4.63 8.70 -17.20
N LEU A 151 5.24 7.87 -16.36
CA LEU A 151 5.68 8.27 -15.03
C LEU A 151 7.01 9.06 -15.04
N GLY A 152 7.72 9.10 -16.17
CA GLY A 152 9.05 9.73 -16.26
C GLY A 152 10.17 8.95 -15.58
N ILE A 153 10.01 7.63 -15.38
CA ILE A 153 10.98 6.72 -14.73
C ILE A 153 11.42 5.59 -15.67
N GLU A 154 12.55 4.95 -15.37
CA GLU A 154 13.10 3.88 -16.22
C GLU A 154 12.47 2.50 -15.91
N SER A 155 12.43 2.09 -14.64
CA SER A 155 11.72 0.88 -14.22
C SER A 155 11.18 1.04 -12.80
N PRO A 156 9.84 0.99 -12.59
CA PRO A 156 9.27 1.06 -11.26
C PRO A 156 9.67 -0.17 -10.46
N ARG A 157 10.39 0.05 -9.37
CA ARG A 157 10.33 -0.84 -8.22
C ARG A 157 9.22 -0.32 -7.32
N SER A 158 8.50 -1.21 -6.66
CA SER A 158 7.50 -0.84 -5.67
C SER A 158 7.85 -1.44 -4.33
N LEU A 159 7.38 -0.78 -3.28
CA LEU A 159 7.37 -1.34 -1.95
C LEU A 159 6.03 -1.06 -1.28
N GLN A 160 5.39 -2.12 -0.79
CA GLN A 160 4.09 -2.04 -0.17
C GLN A 160 4.23 -1.63 1.30
N TRP A 161 3.40 -0.68 1.71
CA TRP A 161 3.19 -0.28 3.09
C TRP A 161 1.75 -0.52 3.47
N VAL A 162 1.57 -1.24 4.58
CA VAL A 162 0.26 -1.46 5.20
C VAL A 162 0.09 -0.51 6.40
N PHE A 163 -1.13 -0.02 6.55
CA PHE A 163 -1.60 0.92 7.56
C PHE A 163 -2.50 0.15 8.52
N SER A 164 -1.94 -0.31 9.63
CA SER A 164 -2.75 -0.95 10.67
C SER A 164 -3.20 0.09 11.67
N ARG A 165 -4.51 0.18 11.95
CA ARG A 165 -5.01 1.04 13.03
C ARG A 165 -4.36 0.64 14.36
N ALA A 166 -3.92 1.64 15.11
CA ALA A 166 -3.35 1.51 16.43
C ALA A 166 -4.04 2.47 17.40
N ASP A 167 -3.97 2.16 18.70
CA ASP A 167 -4.44 3.08 19.73
C ASP A 167 -3.61 4.36 19.71
N CYS A 168 -4.30 5.49 19.64
CA CYS A 168 -3.62 6.78 19.58
C CYS A 168 -2.85 7.16 20.84
N GLY A 169 -3.17 6.56 22.00
CA GLY A 169 -2.49 6.77 23.27
C GLY A 169 -2.23 8.25 23.63
N GLY A 170 -1.19 8.48 24.44
CA GLY A 170 -0.52 9.78 24.53
C GLY A 170 0.34 10.05 23.28
N ALA A 171 0.95 11.24 23.16
CA ALA A 171 1.80 11.55 22.02
C ALA A 171 2.91 10.48 21.86
N PRO A 172 3.09 9.89 20.67
CA PRO A 172 4.16 8.93 20.45
C PRO A 172 5.52 9.60 20.75
N PRO A 173 6.52 8.84 21.24
CA PRO A 173 7.87 9.36 21.38
C PRO A 173 8.32 9.99 20.06
N ALA A 174 9.05 11.10 20.12
CA ALA A 174 9.50 11.82 18.92
C ALA A 174 10.29 10.94 17.92
N ASP A 175 10.81 9.80 18.39
CA ASP A 175 11.65 8.87 17.65
C ASP A 175 10.92 7.58 17.23
N ASP A 176 9.63 7.42 17.53
CA ASP A 176 8.86 6.27 17.04
C ASP A 176 8.45 6.49 15.59
N ALA A 177 9.36 6.13 14.68
CA ALA A 177 9.09 6.20 13.26
C ALA A 177 7.98 5.22 12.82
N SER A 178 7.71 4.15 13.58
CA SER A 178 6.76 3.10 13.19
C SER A 178 5.30 3.50 13.28
N ARG A 179 5.00 4.61 13.98
CA ARG A 179 3.64 5.09 14.19
C ARG A 179 3.46 6.50 13.65
N ILE A 180 2.40 6.69 12.87
CA ILE A 180 2.00 8.02 12.38
C ILE A 180 0.60 8.40 12.85
N ARG A 181 0.33 9.69 12.93
CA ARG A 181 -0.98 10.25 13.30
C ARG A 181 -1.55 11.02 12.13
N VAL A 182 -2.78 10.70 11.75
CA VAL A 182 -3.51 11.36 10.67
C VAL A 182 -4.83 11.89 11.20
N THR A 183 -5.10 13.17 10.98
CA THR A 183 -6.38 13.79 11.31
C THR A 183 -7.30 13.72 10.09
N LEU A 184 -8.44 13.03 10.22
CA LEU A 184 -9.48 13.03 9.19
C LEU A 184 -10.18 14.41 9.17
N PRO A 185 -10.61 14.92 8.00
CA PRO A 185 -11.35 16.18 7.89
C PRO A 185 -12.56 16.32 8.82
N ALA A 186 -13.24 15.22 9.16
CA ALA A 186 -14.37 15.20 10.09
C ALA A 186 -13.97 15.31 11.58
N GLY A 187 -12.68 15.47 11.89
CA GLY A 187 -12.15 15.65 13.24
C GLY A 187 -11.49 14.44 13.94
N PRO A 188 -11.79 13.16 13.64
CA PRO A 188 -11.15 12.06 14.36
C PRO A 188 -9.68 11.93 13.95
N VAL A 189 -8.84 11.61 14.94
CA VAL A 189 -7.44 11.26 14.72
C VAL A 189 -7.35 9.74 14.61
N VAL A 190 -6.75 9.27 13.53
CA VAL A 190 -6.40 7.87 13.31
C VAL A 190 -4.90 7.72 13.51
N CYS A 191 -4.50 6.77 14.34
CA CYS A 191 -3.10 6.42 14.50
C CYS A 191 -2.84 5.10 13.78
N LEU A 192 -1.73 5.05 13.07
CA LEU A 192 -1.39 3.93 12.21
C LEU A 192 -0.03 3.40 12.61
N ASP A 193 0.04 2.10 12.89
CA ASP A 193 1.28 1.36 12.82
C ASP A 193 1.55 1.05 11.34
N LEU A 194 2.71 1.46 10.89
CA LEU A 194 3.16 1.23 9.52
C LEU A 194 3.91 -0.09 9.49
N SER A 195 3.66 -0.95 8.51
CA SER A 195 4.50 -2.12 8.26
C SER A 195 4.83 -2.27 6.79
N GLN A 196 6.07 -2.66 6.51
CA GLN A 196 6.54 -3.00 5.18
C GLN A 196 6.28 -4.48 4.92
N THR A 197 5.71 -4.81 3.76
CA THR A 197 5.42 -6.19 3.34
C THR A 197 6.10 -6.54 2.02
#